data_AF-A0A2K3JLD3-F1
#
_entry.id   AF-A0A2K3JLD3-F1
#
_cell.length_a   1.000
_cell.length_b   1.000
_cell.length_c   1.000
_cell.angle_alpha   90.00
_cell.angle_beta   90.00
_cell.angle_gamma   90.00
#
_symmetry.space_group_name_H-M   'P 1'
#
loop_
_entity.id
_entity.type
_entity.pdbx_description
1 polymer ?
#
loop_
_entity_poly.entity_id
_entity_poly.type
_entity_poly.pdbx_seq_one_letter_code
_entity_poly.pdbx_strand_id
1 'polypeptide(L)'
;MKECEQQDAKIIESAMMSNLLFTIPLVFSVRTSSGTFIRRGHDKIMRNIEKRIADFTFIPVENGEEVNILHYEVGQHYLTHADYFSNEVNTKNGGQRTATMLMYLSTVEEGGETTFPSAKGNFSFVPWWNELSDCGKEGLSIKPKMGNAILFWSTKPDGTFDPSSYH
;
A
#
# COMPACT_ATOMS: atom_id res chain seq x y z
N MET A 1 9.09 -21.89 1.29
CA MET A 1 8.45 -20.69 0.72
C MET A 1 8.20 -20.99 -0.73
N LYS A 2 6.97 -20.79 -1.22
CA LYS A 2 6.74 -20.79 -2.66
C LYS A 2 7.31 -19.46 -3.18
N GLU A 3 8.20 -19.50 -4.15
CA GLU A 3 8.72 -18.30 -4.79
C GLU A 3 7.64 -17.80 -5.74
N CYS A 4 6.98 -16.71 -5.36
CA CYS A 4 6.06 -16.02 -6.24
C CYS A 4 6.86 -15.00 -7.01
N GLU A 5 7.24 -15.38 -8.22
CA GLU A 5 7.92 -14.50 -9.14
C GLU A 5 6.94 -13.41 -9.60
N GLN A 6 7.19 -12.20 -9.13
CA GLN A 6 6.56 -11.01 -9.66
C GLN A 6 7.33 -10.56 -10.90
N GLN A 7 6.63 -10.11 -11.96
CA GLN A 7 7.25 -9.39 -13.07
C GLN A 7 7.44 -7.89 -12.77
N ASP A 8 8.14 -7.18 -13.65
CA ASP A 8 8.48 -5.76 -13.47
C ASP A 8 7.25 -4.89 -13.17
N ALA A 9 7.24 -4.22 -12.01
CA ALA A 9 6.09 -3.43 -11.56
C ALA A 9 6.49 -2.07 -10.99
N LYS A 10 5.72 -1.04 -11.34
CA LYS A 10 5.84 0.31 -10.78
C LYS A 10 4.58 0.65 -10.02
N ILE A 11 4.76 1.12 -8.79
CA ILE A 11 3.67 1.38 -7.85
C ILE A 11 3.92 2.73 -7.16
N ILE A 12 2.84 3.45 -6.87
CA ILE A 12 2.86 4.57 -5.93
C ILE A 12 2.17 4.11 -4.65
N GLU A 13 2.81 4.36 -3.53
CA GLU A 13 2.26 4.17 -2.19
C GLU A 13 2.16 5.53 -1.49
N SER A 14 0.97 5.86 -1.00
CA SER A 14 0.72 7.09 -0.23
C SER A 14 -0.07 6.74 1.03
N ALA A 15 0.53 7.00 2.19
CA ALA A 15 -0.07 6.77 3.49
C ALA A 15 -0.62 8.08 4.08
N MET A 16 -1.78 7.99 4.72
CA MET A 16 -2.46 9.08 5.40
C MET A 16 -2.42 8.88 6.91
N MET A 17 -2.05 9.92 7.66
CA MET A 17 -1.94 9.91 9.12
C MET A 17 -3.22 10.35 9.81
N SER A 18 -3.51 9.75 10.97
CA SER A 18 -4.59 10.19 11.85
C SER A 18 -4.34 11.56 12.49
N ASN A 19 -3.09 11.93 12.76
CA ASN A 19 -2.68 13.23 13.32
C ASN A 19 -1.26 13.61 12.88
N LEU A 20 -0.98 14.90 12.68
CA LEU A 20 0.28 15.39 12.14
C LEU A 20 1.30 15.74 13.23
N LEU A 21 2.29 14.87 13.42
CA LEU A 21 3.61 15.24 13.93
C LEU A 21 4.60 14.44 13.06
N PHE A 22 5.66 15.05 12.53
CA PHE A 22 6.74 14.50 11.68
C PHE A 22 6.76 13.04 11.17
N THR A 23 6.89 12.85 9.86
CA THR A 23 7.20 11.55 9.22
C THR A 23 8.55 10.98 9.66
N ILE A 24 8.57 9.75 10.19
CA ILE A 24 9.79 8.98 10.41
C ILE A 24 9.84 7.85 9.37
N PRO A 25 10.91 7.73 8.57
CA PRO A 25 11.05 6.61 7.63
C PRO A 25 11.25 5.31 8.42
N LEU A 26 10.31 4.38 8.27
CA LEU A 26 10.43 3.02 8.78
C LEU A 26 11.20 2.17 7.77
N VAL A 27 12.27 1.49 8.23
CA VAL A 27 12.96 0.46 7.45
C VAL A 27 12.70 -0.87 8.12
N PHE A 28 11.91 -1.74 7.48
CA PHE A 28 11.91 -3.18 7.78
C PHE A 28 12.53 -3.93 6.59
N SER A 29 13.49 -4.80 6.89
CA SER A 29 14.25 -5.65 5.97
C SER A 29 13.39 -6.78 5.39
N VAL A 30 12.32 -6.41 4.68
CA VAL A 30 11.26 -7.32 4.20
C VAL A 30 10.79 -6.97 2.77
N ARG A 31 11.20 -5.80 2.27
CA ARG A 31 10.94 -5.32 0.90
C ARG A 31 12.23 -5.34 0.10
N THR A 32 12.21 -5.92 -1.09
CA THR A 32 13.38 -6.01 -1.98
C THR A 32 13.33 -5.04 -3.16
N SER A 33 12.31 -4.17 -3.23
CA SER A 33 12.15 -3.16 -4.27
C SER A 33 13.13 -1.99 -4.15
N SER A 34 13.31 -1.27 -5.24
CA SER A 34 13.87 0.09 -5.22
C SER A 34 12.76 1.11 -4.99
N GLY A 35 13.12 2.32 -4.52
CA GLY A 35 12.13 3.38 -4.34
C GLY A 35 12.70 4.76 -4.11
N THR A 36 11.84 5.77 -4.27
CA THR A 36 12.16 7.18 -4.04
C THR A 36 10.93 7.94 -3.56
N PHE A 37 11.15 9.05 -2.86
CA PHE A 37 10.08 9.90 -2.33
C PHE A 37 9.92 11.16 -3.18
N ILE A 38 8.69 11.47 -3.53
CA ILE A 38 8.29 12.78 -4.07
C ILE A 38 7.73 13.60 -2.92
N ARG A 39 8.34 14.77 -2.69
CA ARG A 39 7.89 15.70 -1.66
C ARG A 39 6.45 16.12 -1.89
N ARG A 40 5.73 16.35 -0.80
CA ARG A 40 4.36 16.84 -0.86
C ARG A 40 4.27 18.13 -1.67
N GLY A 41 3.28 18.22 -2.54
CA GLY A 41 3.01 19.41 -3.33
C GLY A 41 4.11 19.80 -4.32
N HIS A 42 5.01 18.87 -4.65
CA HIS A 42 6.18 19.05 -5.54
C HIS A 42 5.85 19.85 -6.81
N ASP A 43 4.79 19.44 -7.51
CA ASP A 43 4.30 20.11 -8.71
C ASP A 43 2.77 20.07 -8.81
N LYS A 44 2.22 20.59 -9.91
CA LYS A 44 0.77 20.65 -10.14
C LYS A 44 0.15 19.26 -10.26
N ILE A 45 0.85 18.28 -10.83
CA ILE A 45 0.35 16.92 -11.01
C ILE A 45 0.26 16.25 -9.64
N MET A 46 1.33 16.35 -8.85
CA MET A 46 1.37 15.77 -7.51
C MET A 46 0.29 16.37 -6.60
N ARG A 47 0.12 17.69 -6.61
CA ARG A 47 -0.96 18.37 -5.86
C ARG A 47 -2.35 17.87 -6.24
N ASN A 48 -2.59 17.61 -7.53
CA ASN A 48 -3.87 17.08 -8.00
C ASN A 48 -4.10 15.63 -7.53
N ILE A 49 -3.05 14.82 -7.53
CA ILE A 49 -3.12 13.44 -7.03
C ILE A 49 -3.36 13.43 -5.52
N GLU A 50 -2.59 14.19 -4.74
CA GLU A 50 -2.76 14.35 -3.30
C GLU A 50 -4.16 14.82 -2.94
N LYS A 51 -4.69 15.82 -3.67
CA LYS A 51 -6.07 16.28 -3.49
C LYS A 51 -7.07 15.15 -3.75
N ARG A 52 -6.90 14.35 -4.80
CA ARG A 52 -7.79 13.21 -5.08
C ARG A 52 -7.71 12.16 -3.98
N ILE A 53 -6.52 11.86 -3.45
CA ILE A 53 -6.34 10.95 -2.32
C ILE A 53 -7.10 11.49 -1.10
N ALA A 54 -6.97 12.78 -0.80
CA ALA A 54 -7.73 13.43 0.28
C ALA A 54 -9.25 13.34 0.05
N ASP A 55 -9.73 13.57 -1.17
CA ASP A 55 -11.15 13.47 -1.51
C ASP A 55 -11.71 12.04 -1.32
N PHE A 56 -10.92 10.99 -1.63
CA PHE A 56 -11.33 9.58 -1.45
C PHE A 56 -11.23 9.08 0.00
N THR A 57 -10.23 9.58 0.74
CA THR A 57 -9.97 9.17 2.13
C THR A 57 -10.77 9.98 3.13
N PHE A 58 -11.27 11.16 2.73
CA PHE A 58 -11.81 12.19 3.63
C PHE A 58 -10.80 12.67 4.69
N ILE A 59 -9.50 12.50 4.42
CA ILE A 59 -8.42 12.96 5.29
C ILE A 59 -7.73 14.16 4.62
N PRO A 60 -7.44 15.26 5.35
CA PRO A 60 -6.78 16.44 4.77
C PRO A 60 -5.43 16.11 4.12
N VAL A 61 -5.05 16.86 3.08
CA VAL A 61 -3.78 16.67 2.35
C VAL A 61 -2.58 16.84 3.29
N GLU A 62 -2.71 17.66 4.32
CA GLU A 62 -1.71 17.94 5.35
C GLU A 62 -1.33 16.68 6.15
N ASN A 63 -2.22 15.68 6.20
CA ASN A 63 -1.99 14.42 6.90
C ASN A 63 -1.32 13.35 6.02
N GLY A 64 -1.16 13.58 4.72
CA GLY A 64 -0.43 12.66 3.85
C GLY A 64 1.07 12.61 4.16
N GLU A 65 1.72 11.47 3.94
CA GLU A 65 3.18 11.41 3.87
C GLU A 65 3.70 11.91 2.51
N GLU A 66 5.03 11.99 2.35
CA GLU A 66 5.64 12.08 1.03
C GLU A 66 5.27 10.85 0.20
N VAL A 67 5.06 11.05 -1.10
CA VAL A 67 4.58 10.00 -2.01
C VAL A 67 5.75 9.08 -2.34
N ASN A 68 5.62 7.79 -2.04
CA ASN A 68 6.66 6.80 -2.28
C ASN A 68 6.43 6.11 -3.63
N ILE A 69 7.38 6.25 -4.55
CA ILE A 69 7.39 5.53 -5.82
C ILE A 69 8.27 4.29 -5.64
N LEU A 70 7.70 3.13 -5.92
CA LEU A 70 8.35 1.83 -5.81
C LEU A 70 8.49 1.20 -7.19
N HIS A 71 9.63 0.57 -7.43
CA HIS A 71 9.88 -0.24 -8.61
C HIS A 71 10.42 -1.60 -8.19
N TYR A 72 9.66 -2.63 -8.56
CA TYR A 72 9.96 -4.04 -8.34
C TYR A 72 10.46 -4.63 -9.65
N GLU A 73 11.69 -5.11 -9.66
CA GLU A 73 12.23 -5.94 -10.73
C GLU A 73 11.68 -7.38 -10.64
N VAL A 74 11.95 -8.18 -11.67
CA VAL A 74 11.53 -9.58 -11.69
C VAL A 74 12.04 -10.34 -10.46
N GLY A 75 11.14 -11.01 -9.74
CA GLY A 75 11.43 -11.77 -8.51
C GLY A 75 11.55 -10.92 -7.23
N GLN A 76 11.49 -9.59 -7.32
CA GLN A 76 11.39 -8.74 -6.14
C GLN A 76 9.99 -8.81 -5.53
N HIS A 77 9.90 -8.58 -4.23
CA HIS A 77 8.68 -8.76 -3.45
C HIS A 77 8.69 -7.88 -2.20
N TYR A 78 7.53 -7.85 -1.54
CA TYR A 78 7.38 -7.37 -0.17
C TYR A 78 6.64 -8.46 0.60
N LEU A 79 7.23 -9.01 1.67
CA LEU A 79 6.48 -9.94 2.51
C LEU A 79 5.38 -9.20 3.27
N THR A 80 4.33 -9.96 3.61
CA THR A 80 3.15 -9.46 4.30
C THR A 80 3.51 -8.65 5.54
N HIS A 81 2.93 -7.46 5.64
CA HIS A 81 3.17 -6.48 6.68
C HIS A 81 1.90 -5.69 6.99
N ALA A 82 1.99 -4.78 7.96
CA ALA A 82 0.96 -3.79 8.21
C ALA A 82 1.58 -2.39 8.12
N ASP A 83 0.81 -1.44 7.62
CA ASP A 83 1.28 -0.05 7.52
C ASP A 83 1.23 0.69 8.84
N TYR A 84 0.42 0.25 9.81
CA TYR A 84 0.42 0.90 11.11
C TYR A 84 1.72 0.64 11.87
N PHE A 85 2.18 1.64 12.61
CA PHE A 85 3.34 1.51 13.47
C PHE A 85 2.97 0.79 14.77
N SER A 86 3.66 -0.31 15.07
CA SER A 86 3.48 -1.09 16.32
C SER A 86 4.20 -0.48 17.53
N ASN A 87 5.17 0.42 17.31
CA ASN A 87 6.05 0.92 18.37
C ASN A 87 5.67 2.33 18.80
N GLU A 88 5.51 2.53 20.11
CA GLU A 88 5.11 3.81 20.72
C GLU A 88 6.01 5.00 20.35
N VAL A 89 7.29 4.73 20.04
CA VAL A 89 8.29 5.74 19.64
C VAL A 89 7.92 6.41 18.32
N ASN A 90 7.38 5.65 17.36
CA ASN A 90 6.98 6.18 16.05
C ASN A 90 5.66 6.93 16.14
N THR A 91 4.73 6.49 16.99
CA THR A 91 3.43 7.16 17.19
C THR A 91 3.53 8.45 18.01
N LYS A 92 4.50 8.56 18.94
CA LYS A 92 4.65 9.76 19.80
C LYS A 92 5.04 11.01 19.03
N ASN A 93 5.69 10.86 17.88
CA ASN A 93 6.24 11.97 17.09
C ASN A 93 5.72 12.00 15.64
N GLY A 94 4.98 10.97 15.20
CA GLY A 94 4.69 10.65 13.79
C GLY A 94 3.22 10.66 13.34
N GLY A 95 2.30 10.56 14.30
CA GLY A 95 0.95 10.09 14.01
C GLY A 95 0.91 8.59 13.72
N GLN A 96 -0.29 8.07 13.43
CA GLN A 96 -0.51 6.67 13.04
C GLN A 96 -1.06 6.62 11.62
N ARG A 97 -0.53 5.72 10.77
CA ARG A 97 -1.07 5.49 9.42
C ARG A 97 -2.44 4.85 9.54
N THR A 98 -3.47 5.58 9.13
CA THR A 98 -4.88 5.13 9.23
C THR A 98 -5.39 4.57 7.91
N ALA A 99 -4.92 5.10 6.79
CA ALA A 99 -5.29 4.66 5.45
C ALA A 99 -4.11 4.70 4.50
N THR A 100 -4.13 3.80 3.53
CA THR A 100 -3.12 3.73 2.47
C THR A 100 -3.83 3.68 1.12
N MET A 101 -3.35 4.52 0.19
CA MET A 101 -3.70 4.48 -1.22
C MET A 101 -2.50 3.91 -2.00
N LEU A 102 -2.70 2.75 -2.60
CA LEU A 102 -1.73 2.10 -3.48
C LEU A 102 -2.22 2.25 -4.92
N MET A 103 -1.42 2.86 -5.80
CA MET A 103 -1.75 3.11 -7.21
C MET A 103 -0.78 2.37 -8.13
N TYR A 104 -1.29 1.61 -9.08
CA TYR A 104 -0.47 0.87 -10.03
C TYR A 104 -0.08 1.76 -11.22
N LEU A 105 1.23 1.92 -11.45
CA LEU A 105 1.78 2.69 -12.57
C LEU A 105 2.11 1.82 -13.79
N SER A 106 2.09 0.50 -13.63
CA SER A 106 2.21 -0.46 -14.72
C SER A 106 1.18 -1.58 -14.59
N THR A 107 0.85 -2.22 -15.71
CA THR A 107 0.12 -3.49 -15.72
C THR A 107 1.14 -4.61 -15.67
N VAL A 108 0.90 -5.60 -14.82
CA VAL A 108 1.79 -6.76 -14.63
C VAL A 108 1.08 -7.99 -15.19
N GLU A 109 1.74 -8.75 -16.07
CA GLU A 109 1.10 -9.90 -16.72
C GLU A 109 0.96 -11.08 -15.74
N GLU A 110 2.02 -11.33 -14.97
CA GLU A 110 2.12 -12.40 -13.97
C GLU A 110 2.73 -11.91 -12.64
N GLY A 111 2.11 -12.32 -11.52
CA GLY A 111 2.53 -11.95 -10.18
C GLY A 111 2.26 -10.50 -9.81
N GLY A 112 2.95 -10.02 -8.79
CA GLY A 112 2.88 -8.63 -8.30
C GLY A 112 1.58 -8.26 -7.60
N GLU A 113 0.75 -9.25 -7.25
CA GLU A 113 -0.54 -8.99 -6.62
C GLU A 113 -0.38 -8.42 -5.22
N THR A 114 -1.20 -7.41 -4.91
CA THR A 114 -1.35 -6.96 -3.52
C THR A 114 -2.35 -7.89 -2.84
N THR A 115 -1.86 -8.71 -1.89
CA THR A 115 -2.60 -9.81 -1.28
C THR A 115 -2.91 -9.49 0.16
N PHE A 116 -4.18 -9.56 0.55
CA PHE A 116 -4.64 -9.39 1.93
C PHE A 116 -4.98 -10.78 2.52
N PRO A 117 -4.01 -11.50 3.12
CA PRO A 117 -4.21 -12.87 3.58
C PRO A 117 -5.20 -13.01 4.74
N SER A 118 -5.37 -11.95 5.54
CA SER A 118 -6.29 -11.92 6.67
C SER A 118 -7.67 -11.34 6.33
N ALA A 119 -7.91 -10.96 5.07
CA ALA A 119 -9.21 -10.50 4.62
C ALA A 119 -10.25 -11.63 4.76
N LYS A 120 -11.47 -11.27 5.19
CA LYS A 120 -12.55 -12.25 5.38
C LYS A 120 -13.47 -12.27 4.16
N GLY A 121 -13.66 -13.45 3.58
CA GLY A 121 -14.57 -13.65 2.46
C GLY A 121 -14.22 -14.88 1.64
N ASN A 122 -15.12 -15.27 0.74
CA ASN A 122 -14.77 -16.21 -0.31
C ASN A 122 -14.36 -15.40 -1.55
N PHE A 123 -13.07 -15.35 -1.84
CA PHE A 123 -12.51 -14.54 -2.92
C PHE A 123 -12.34 -15.32 -4.23
N SER A 124 -12.71 -16.60 -4.26
CA SER A 124 -12.69 -17.40 -5.50
C SER A 124 -13.66 -16.90 -6.59
N PHE A 125 -14.55 -15.96 -6.25
CA PHE A 125 -15.46 -15.31 -7.18
C PHE A 125 -14.89 -14.08 -7.89
N VAL A 126 -13.67 -13.62 -7.56
CA VAL A 126 -13.09 -12.51 -8.30
C VAL A 126 -12.82 -12.95 -9.75
N PRO A 127 -13.15 -12.14 -10.78
CA PRO A 127 -13.04 -12.55 -12.18
C PRO A 127 -11.64 -13.05 -12.59
N TRP A 128 -10.60 -12.57 -11.91
CA TRP A 128 -9.21 -12.89 -12.17
C TRP A 128 -8.64 -14.03 -11.29
N TRP A 129 -9.47 -14.74 -10.52
CA TRP A 129 -8.99 -15.77 -9.56
C TRP A 129 -8.07 -16.82 -10.20
N ASN A 130 -8.43 -17.29 -11.40
CA ASN A 130 -7.64 -18.30 -12.11
C ASN A 130 -6.34 -17.74 -12.71
N GLU A 131 -6.22 -16.41 -12.81
CA GLU A 131 -5.02 -15.72 -13.28
C GLU A 131 -4.07 -15.34 -12.14
N LEU A 132 -4.47 -15.56 -10.88
CA LEU A 132 -3.64 -15.26 -9.72
C LEU A 132 -2.51 -16.28 -9.60
N SER A 133 -1.34 -15.77 -9.21
CA SER A 133 -0.21 -16.57 -8.75
C SER A 133 -0.60 -17.41 -7.54
N ASP A 134 0.27 -18.37 -7.19
CA ASP A 134 0.07 -19.17 -5.98
C ASP A 134 0.01 -18.30 -4.71
N CYS A 135 0.78 -17.21 -4.64
CA CYS A 135 0.69 -16.24 -3.54
C CYS A 135 -0.59 -15.42 -3.59
N GLY A 136 -1.04 -15.04 -4.79
CA GLY A 136 -2.32 -14.35 -4.96
C GLY A 136 -3.53 -15.16 -4.49
N LYS A 137 -3.40 -16.47 -4.30
CA LYS A 137 -4.49 -17.33 -3.79
C LYS A 137 -4.50 -17.49 -2.27
N GLU A 138 -3.58 -16.85 -1.55
CA GLU A 138 -3.50 -16.90 -0.08
C GLU A 138 -4.53 -15.99 0.61
N GLY A 139 -5.22 -15.11 -0.11
CA GLY A 139 -6.21 -14.18 0.45
C GLY A 139 -7.03 -13.44 -0.60
N LEU A 140 -7.49 -12.24 -0.24
CA LEU A 140 -8.04 -11.31 -1.23
C LEU A 140 -6.86 -10.67 -1.98
N SER A 141 -6.74 -10.94 -3.27
CA SER A 141 -5.63 -10.40 -4.06
C SER A 141 -6.09 -9.59 -5.25
N ILE A 142 -5.42 -8.47 -5.45
CA ILE A 142 -5.71 -7.53 -6.53
C ILE A 142 -4.55 -7.54 -7.51
N LYS A 143 -4.86 -7.82 -8.78
CA LYS A 143 -3.87 -7.83 -9.86
C LYS A 143 -3.48 -6.40 -10.25
N PRO A 144 -2.19 -6.09 -10.41
CA PRO A 144 -1.73 -4.77 -10.85
C PRO A 144 -2.22 -4.47 -12.26
N LYS A 145 -2.98 -3.38 -12.40
CA LYS A 145 -3.41 -2.85 -13.69
C LYS A 145 -3.17 -1.35 -13.70
N MET A 146 -2.42 -0.87 -14.69
CA MET A 146 -2.06 0.53 -14.81
C MET A 146 -3.28 1.44 -14.66
N GLY A 147 -3.17 2.43 -13.77
CA GLY A 147 -4.21 3.42 -13.49
C GLY A 147 -5.23 2.99 -12.43
N ASN A 148 -5.26 1.72 -12.03
CA ASN A 148 -6.06 1.28 -10.88
C ASN A 148 -5.40 1.72 -9.56
N ALA A 149 -6.24 1.86 -8.54
CA ALA A 149 -5.82 2.15 -7.18
C ALA A 149 -6.60 1.30 -6.17
N ILE A 150 -5.98 1.00 -5.04
CA ILE A 150 -6.58 0.33 -3.89
C ILE A 150 -6.49 1.29 -2.72
N LEU A 151 -7.63 1.52 -2.07
CA LEU A 151 -7.71 2.20 -0.80
C LEU A 151 -8.07 1.17 0.28
N PHE A 152 -7.26 1.10 1.33
CA PHE A 152 -7.55 0.28 2.51
C PHE A 152 -7.20 1.02 3.79
N TRP A 153 -7.80 0.57 4.89
CA TRP A 153 -7.67 1.20 6.21
C TRP A 153 -6.87 0.29 7.14
N SER A 154 -5.83 0.84 7.75
CA SER A 154 -4.95 0.18 8.72
C SER A 154 -5.53 0.20 10.13
N THR A 155 -6.52 1.06 10.37
CA THR A 155 -7.23 1.19 11.65
C THR A 155 -8.73 1.18 11.44
N LYS A 156 -9.46 0.65 12.42
CA LYS A 156 -10.92 0.71 12.50
C LYS A 156 -11.40 2.12 12.86
N PRO A 157 -12.71 2.42 12.73
CA PRO A 157 -13.27 3.72 13.09
C PRO A 157 -13.06 4.13 14.55
N ASP A 158 -12.85 3.17 15.46
CA ASP A 158 -12.52 3.41 16.87
C ASP A 158 -11.04 3.69 17.13
N GLY A 159 -10.21 3.70 16.08
CA GLY A 159 -8.77 3.93 16.14
C GLY A 159 -7.94 2.68 16.49
N THR A 160 -8.58 1.53 16.73
CA THR A 160 -7.84 0.27 16.97
C THR A 160 -7.28 -0.29 15.66
N PHE A 161 -6.17 -1.03 15.73
CA PHE A 161 -5.59 -1.67 14.55
C PHE A 161 -6.55 -2.67 13.92
N ASP A 162 -6.50 -2.76 12.59
CA ASP A 162 -7.26 -3.75 11.83
C ASP A 162 -6.33 -4.86 11.33
N PRO A 163 -6.30 -6.05 11.98
CA PRO A 163 -5.48 -7.16 11.50
C PRO A 163 -5.89 -7.70 10.12
N SER A 164 -7.05 -7.32 9.59
CA SER A 164 -7.43 -7.69 8.22
C SER A 164 -6.72 -6.83 7.16
N SER A 165 -6.04 -5.74 7.55
CA SER A 165 -5.28 -4.85 6.67
C SER A 165 -3.85 -5.32 6.41
N TYR A 166 -3.43 -6.47 6.96
CA TYR A 166 -2.15 -7.07 6.59
C TYR A 166 -2.15 -7.37 5.10
N HIS A 167 -1.07 -6.96 4.43
CA HIS A 167 -0.90 -7.11 2.99
C HIS A 167 0.56 -7.29 2.57
#